data_AF-A0A9P5VWC1-F1
#
_entry.id   AF-A0A9P5VWC1-F1
#
_cell.length_a   1.000
_cell.length_b   1.000
_cell.length_c   1.000
_cell.angle_alpha   90.00
_cell.angle_beta   90.00
_cell.angle_gamma   90.00
#
_symmetry.space_group_name_H-M   'P 1'
#
loop_
_entity.id
_entity.type
_entity.pdbx_description
1 polymer ?
#
loop_
_entity_poly.entity_id
_entity_poly.type
_entity_poly.pdbx_seq_one_letter_code
_entity_poly.pdbx_strand_id
1 'polypeptide(L)'
;MARKICATGQITARLVLSLALSSIVRISHAQPAPSPVPTNGPINLAPNAFLGVASATGNGVIYYHGGQLNTNTTQFSSELIALDVTTPWDISAPAWKNLTSPNGPPGVSEHSATMSKDLSTLYLTVPLGDAQRPFLYQYNVDTGTWASENAPPA
;
A
#
# COMPACT_ATOMS: atom_id res chain seq x y z
N MET A 1 -60.15 14.55 -33.26
CA MET A 1 -60.49 14.78 -31.84
C MET A 1 -60.50 13.44 -31.13
N ALA A 2 -59.60 13.22 -30.17
CA ALA A 2 -59.71 12.15 -29.18
C ALA A 2 -58.85 12.53 -27.96
N ARG A 3 -59.52 12.77 -26.83
CA ARG A 3 -58.89 13.11 -25.54
C ARG A 3 -58.46 11.82 -24.85
N LYS A 4 -57.21 11.75 -24.39
CA LYS A 4 -56.71 10.67 -23.56
C LYS A 4 -56.97 11.00 -22.09
N ILE A 5 -57.77 10.16 -21.45
CA ILE A 5 -58.16 10.23 -20.04
C ILE A 5 -57.02 9.64 -19.20
N CYS A 6 -56.55 10.40 -18.22
CA CYS A 6 -55.58 9.93 -17.22
C CYS A 6 -56.36 9.33 -16.04
N ALA A 7 -56.11 8.06 -15.72
CA ALA A 7 -56.72 7.39 -14.57
C ALA A 7 -55.67 7.25 -13.44
N THR A 8 -55.95 7.92 -12.33
CA THR A 8 -55.15 7.95 -11.11
C THR A 8 -55.51 6.74 -10.24
N GLY A 9 -54.61 5.77 -10.12
CA GLY A 9 -54.76 4.64 -9.20
C GLY A 9 -54.09 4.94 -7.85
N GLN A 10 -54.89 5.13 -6.79
CA GLN A 10 -54.39 5.12 -5.41
C GLN A 10 -54.20 3.67 -4.95
N ILE A 11 -52.95 3.31 -4.61
CA ILE A 11 -52.63 2.04 -3.94
C ILE A 11 -52.49 2.34 -2.45
N THR A 12 -53.46 1.87 -1.67
CA THR A 12 -53.45 1.98 -0.21
C THR A 12 -52.53 0.90 0.37
N ALA A 13 -51.30 1.26 0.74
CA ALA A 13 -50.40 0.37 1.46
C ALA A 13 -50.78 0.35 2.96
N ARG A 14 -51.27 -0.79 3.45
CA ARG A 14 -51.43 -1.05 4.89
C ARG A 14 -50.07 -1.45 5.47
N LEU A 15 -49.46 -0.56 6.25
CA LEU A 15 -48.25 -0.84 7.02
C LEU A 15 -48.65 -1.59 8.30
N VAL A 16 -48.28 -2.88 8.39
CA VAL A 16 -48.43 -3.67 9.61
C VAL A 16 -47.10 -3.57 10.38
N LEU A 17 -47.09 -2.85 11.49
CA LEU A 17 -45.93 -2.73 12.38
C LEU A 17 -45.88 -3.95 13.31
N SER A 18 -45.05 -4.93 12.97
CA SER A 18 -44.73 -6.06 13.86
C SER A 18 -43.55 -5.66 14.76
N LEU A 19 -43.80 -5.56 16.06
CA LEU A 19 -42.78 -5.37 17.08
C LEU A 19 -42.09 -6.72 17.33
N ALA A 20 -40.95 -6.94 16.69
CA ALA A 20 -40.08 -8.07 16.99
C ALA A 20 -39.28 -7.78 18.27
N LEU A 21 -39.30 -8.74 19.20
CA LEU A 21 -38.60 -8.70 20.48
C LEU A 21 -37.09 -8.43 20.29
N SER A 22 -36.58 -7.44 21.02
CA SER A 22 -35.15 -7.13 21.12
C SER A 22 -34.39 -8.34 21.69
N SER A 23 -33.72 -9.08 20.82
CA SER A 23 -32.67 -10.00 21.23
C SER A 23 -31.46 -9.17 21.64
N ILE A 24 -31.08 -9.26 22.92
CA ILE A 24 -29.84 -8.68 23.43
C ILE A 24 -28.68 -9.42 22.74
N VAL A 25 -28.10 -8.79 21.71
CA VAL A 25 -26.84 -9.25 21.12
C VAL A 25 -25.75 -8.95 22.12
N ARG A 26 -25.28 -9.98 22.84
CA ARG A 26 -24.02 -9.90 23.56
C ARG A 26 -22.91 -9.85 22.52
N ILE A 27 -22.38 -8.66 22.24
CA ILE A 27 -21.09 -8.52 21.55
C ILE A 27 -20.04 -9.02 22.54
N SER A 28 -19.70 -10.31 22.44
CA SER A 28 -18.42 -10.76 22.96
C SER A 28 -17.36 -10.00 22.18
N HIS A 29 -16.56 -9.20 22.86
CA HIS A 29 -15.34 -8.65 22.29
C HIS A 29 -14.46 -9.84 21.91
N ALA A 30 -14.55 -10.27 20.65
CA ALA A 30 -13.58 -11.19 20.09
C ALA A 30 -12.22 -10.51 20.23
N GLN A 31 -11.31 -11.12 20.98
CA GLN A 31 -9.93 -10.70 21.03
C GLN A 31 -9.45 -10.48 19.59
N PRO A 32 -8.78 -9.36 19.27
CA PRO A 32 -8.18 -9.18 17.96
C PRO A 32 -7.40 -10.44 17.63
N ALA A 33 -7.64 -11.00 16.44
CA ALA A 33 -6.86 -12.16 15.99
C ALA A 33 -5.38 -11.82 16.20
N PRO A 34 -4.58 -12.74 16.78
CA PRO A 34 -3.16 -12.52 16.88
C PRO A 34 -2.63 -12.15 15.49
N SER A 35 -1.75 -11.15 15.42
CA SER A 35 -1.09 -10.81 14.17
C SER A 35 -0.57 -12.10 13.54
N PRO A 36 -0.81 -12.34 12.24
CA PRO A 36 -0.36 -13.57 11.59
C PRO A 36 1.13 -13.75 11.88
N VAL A 37 1.46 -14.89 12.46
CA VAL A 37 2.85 -15.27 12.69
C VAL A 37 3.46 -15.51 11.30
N PRO A 38 4.57 -14.87 10.94
CA PRO A 38 5.25 -15.16 9.69
C PRO A 38 5.49 -16.66 9.59
N THR A 39 4.94 -17.30 8.56
CA THR A 39 5.28 -18.68 8.26
C THR A 39 6.73 -18.68 7.78
N ASN A 40 7.60 -19.40 8.48
CA ASN A 40 9.02 -19.60 8.13
C ASN A 40 9.20 -20.45 6.85
N GLY A 41 8.37 -20.23 5.83
CA GLY A 41 8.64 -20.67 4.46
C GLY A 41 9.64 -19.72 3.80
N PRO A 42 10.28 -20.11 2.68
CA PRO A 42 11.26 -19.30 1.98
C PRO A 42 10.59 -18.18 1.19
N ILE A 43 9.86 -17.27 1.84
CA ILE A 43 9.52 -15.96 1.28
C ILE A 43 10.71 -15.04 1.51
N ASN A 44 11.91 -15.46 1.07
CA ASN A 44 13.19 -14.84 1.43
C ASN A 44 13.42 -13.45 0.80
N LEU A 45 12.40 -12.90 0.14
CA LEU A 45 12.49 -11.65 -0.64
C LEU A 45 11.29 -10.72 -0.42
N ALA A 46 10.35 -11.04 0.47
CA ALA A 46 9.31 -10.09 0.84
C ALA A 46 9.91 -8.93 1.66
N PRO A 47 9.30 -7.73 1.65
CA PRO A 47 9.75 -6.62 2.48
C PRO A 47 9.80 -7.01 3.97
N ASN A 48 10.95 -6.78 4.61
CA ASN A 48 11.14 -7.11 6.03
C ASN A 48 10.54 -6.06 6.98
N ALA A 49 10.28 -4.86 6.46
CA ALA A 49 9.69 -3.75 7.21
C ALA A 49 8.17 -3.87 7.32
N PHE A 50 7.62 -3.43 8.45
CA PHE A 50 6.20 -3.62 8.79
C PHE A 50 5.41 -2.32 9.02
N LEU A 51 6.08 -1.17 9.14
CA LEU A 51 5.46 0.13 9.41
C LEU A 51 6.10 1.23 8.57
N GLY A 52 5.28 2.15 8.05
CA GLY A 52 5.77 3.34 7.34
C GLY A 52 6.53 3.04 6.04
N VAL A 53 6.25 1.90 5.41
CA VAL A 53 6.77 1.49 4.10
C VAL A 53 6.14 2.37 3.02
N ALA A 54 6.95 2.96 2.14
CA ALA A 54 6.41 3.66 0.98
C ALA A 54 6.20 2.69 -0.18
N SER A 55 5.15 2.91 -0.96
CA SER A 55 4.90 2.08 -2.14
C SER A 55 4.38 2.89 -3.32
N ALA A 56 4.67 2.39 -4.51
CA ALA A 56 4.17 2.92 -5.77
C ALA A 56 4.02 1.77 -6.78
N THR A 57 3.14 1.95 -7.75
CA THR A 57 2.84 0.91 -8.75
C THR A 57 3.13 1.44 -10.15
N GLY A 58 3.74 0.60 -10.98
CA GLY A 58 3.99 0.92 -12.40
C GLY A 58 4.16 -0.36 -13.22
N ASN A 59 3.56 -0.40 -14.41
CA ASN A 59 3.69 -1.50 -15.37
C ASN A 59 3.40 -2.90 -14.78
N GLY A 60 2.40 -3.02 -13.91
CA GLY A 60 2.07 -4.29 -13.24
C GLY A 60 3.11 -4.75 -12.22
N VAL A 61 3.95 -3.84 -11.73
CA VAL A 61 4.90 -4.08 -10.63
C VAL A 61 4.58 -3.13 -9.48
N ILE A 62 4.57 -3.66 -8.25
CA ILE A 62 4.46 -2.86 -7.03
C ILE A 62 5.84 -2.75 -6.40
N TYR A 63 6.30 -1.52 -6.19
CA TYR A 63 7.57 -1.23 -5.55
C TYR A 63 7.33 -0.86 -4.09
N TYR A 64 8.17 -1.38 -3.20
CA TYR A 64 8.16 -1.12 -1.78
C TYR A 64 9.54 -0.63 -1.37
N HIS A 65 9.59 0.50 -0.67
CA HIS A 65 10.84 1.02 -0.13
C HIS A 65 10.72 1.31 1.37
N GLY A 66 11.78 0.93 2.07
CA GLY A 66 12.03 1.25 3.47
C GLY A 66 10.97 0.78 4.45
N GLY A 67 10.75 1.59 5.50
CA GLY A 67 9.91 1.29 6.65
C GLY A 67 10.69 0.79 7.86
N GLN A 68 10.01 0.70 9.00
CA GLN A 68 10.59 0.23 10.26
C GLN A 68 10.64 -1.31 10.29
N LEU A 69 11.79 -1.83 10.72
CA LEU A 69 12.05 -3.27 10.91
C LEU A 69 11.54 -3.75 12.27
N ASN A 70 11.01 -4.97 12.33
CA ASN A 70 10.51 -5.58 13.56
C ASN A 70 11.66 -6.16 14.39
N THR A 71 12.43 -5.27 15.03
CA THR A 71 13.53 -5.63 15.93
C THR A 71 13.32 -5.02 17.30
N ASN A 72 14.14 -5.42 18.27
CA ASN A 72 14.12 -4.86 19.63
C ASN A 72 14.53 -3.38 19.70
N THR A 73 14.96 -2.79 18.58
CA THR A 73 15.40 -1.40 18.45
C THR A 73 14.75 -0.74 17.23
N THR A 74 14.57 0.58 17.27
CA THR A 74 14.11 1.31 16.09
C THR A 74 15.19 1.28 15.01
N GLN A 75 14.94 0.49 13.96
CA GLN A 75 15.78 0.36 12.78
C GLN A 75 14.92 0.50 11.54
N PHE A 76 15.47 1.11 10.49
CA PHE A 76 14.77 1.33 9.24
C PHE A 76 15.44 0.56 8.12
N SER A 77 14.64 -0.08 7.28
CA SER A 77 15.11 -0.76 6.08
C SER A 77 15.47 0.27 5.02
N SER A 78 16.55 0.01 4.27
CA SER A 78 16.88 0.70 3.01
C SER A 78 16.56 -0.17 1.79
N GLU A 79 15.78 -1.25 1.98
CA GLU A 79 15.47 -2.17 0.90
C GLU A 79 14.56 -1.51 -0.12
N LEU A 80 14.83 -1.77 -1.41
CA LEU A 80 13.87 -1.60 -2.49
C LEU A 80 13.47 -2.99 -2.99
N ILE A 81 12.22 -3.36 -2.81
CA ILE A 81 11.66 -4.64 -3.23
C ILE A 81 10.55 -4.41 -4.25
N ALA A 82 10.48 -5.26 -5.27
CA ALA A 82 9.43 -5.23 -6.28
C ALA A 82 8.62 -6.53 -6.27
N LEU A 83 7.30 -6.40 -6.45
CA LEU A 83 6.36 -7.50 -6.67
C LEU A 83 5.81 -7.43 -8.08
N ASP A 84 6.11 -8.42 -8.90
CA ASP A 84 5.53 -8.55 -10.24
C ASP A 84 4.12 -9.17 -10.13
N VAL A 85 3.09 -8.40 -10.48
CA VAL A 85 1.69 -8.87 -10.49
C VAL A 85 1.20 -9.21 -11.90
N THR A 86 2.09 -9.23 -12.89
CA THR A 86 1.77 -9.68 -14.26
C THR A 86 1.90 -11.19 -14.40
N THR A 87 2.67 -11.84 -13.51
CA THR A 87 2.78 -13.29 -13.44
C THR A 87 1.60 -13.88 -12.67
N PRO A 88 1.16 -15.12 -12.99
CA PRO A 88 0.16 -15.82 -12.19
C PRO A 88 0.51 -15.84 -10.71
N TRP A 89 -0.48 -15.57 -9.85
CA TRP A 89 -0.28 -15.47 -8.42
C TRP A 89 -0.02 -16.84 -7.78
N ASP A 90 1.19 -17.04 -7.24
CA ASP A 90 1.55 -18.18 -6.41
C ASP A 90 1.72 -17.73 -4.95
N ILE A 91 0.84 -18.20 -4.07
CA ILE A 91 0.89 -17.87 -2.63
C ILE A 91 2.13 -18.41 -1.94
N SER A 92 2.75 -19.46 -2.47
CA SER A 92 3.93 -20.10 -1.89
C SER A 92 5.23 -19.43 -2.33
N ALA A 93 5.22 -18.79 -3.50
CA ALA A 93 6.35 -18.10 -4.09
C ALA A 93 5.90 -16.89 -4.92
N PRO A 94 5.43 -15.80 -4.29
CA PRO A 94 5.09 -14.60 -5.04
C PRO A 94 6.33 -14.07 -5.76
N ALA A 95 6.14 -13.41 -6.91
CA ALA A 95 7.21 -12.97 -7.80
C ALA A 95 7.94 -11.71 -7.28
N TRP A 96 8.56 -11.85 -6.11
CA TRP A 96 9.39 -10.84 -5.47
C TRP A 96 10.75 -10.71 -6.15
N LYS A 97 11.25 -9.47 -6.27
CA LYS A 97 12.59 -9.13 -6.75
C LYS A 97 13.23 -8.13 -5.78
N ASN A 98 14.46 -8.41 -5.37
CA ASN A 98 15.25 -7.44 -4.60
C ASN A 98 15.99 -6.51 -5.55
N LEU A 99 15.71 -5.21 -5.44
CA LEU A 99 16.28 -4.13 -6.25
C LEU A 99 17.16 -3.19 -5.40
N THR A 100 17.50 -3.60 -4.18
CA THR A 100 18.30 -2.83 -3.24
C THR A 100 19.69 -2.58 -3.82
N SER A 101 20.14 -1.33 -3.71
CA SER A 101 21.45 -0.90 -4.21
C SER A 101 22.19 -0.13 -3.12
N PRO A 102 23.52 -0.30 -2.98
CA PRO A 102 24.30 0.46 -2.00
C PRO A 102 24.32 1.97 -2.28
N ASN A 103 24.02 2.39 -3.52
CA ASN A 103 23.93 3.80 -3.92
C ASN A 103 22.48 4.34 -3.83
N GLY A 104 21.57 3.57 -3.26
CA GLY A 104 20.16 3.95 -3.11
C GLY A 104 19.90 4.90 -1.95
N PRO A 105 18.62 5.20 -1.68
CA PRO A 105 18.22 5.96 -0.51
C PRO A 105 18.61 5.26 0.79
N PRO A 106 18.81 6.01 1.89
CA PRO A 106 19.05 5.43 3.19
C PRO A 106 17.77 4.80 3.76
N GLY A 107 17.94 4.04 4.85
CA GLY A 107 16.81 3.48 5.54
C GLY A 107 15.96 4.55 6.22
N VAL A 108 14.66 4.57 5.91
CA VAL A 108 13.70 5.58 6.38
C VAL A 108 12.29 5.01 6.49
N SER A 109 11.45 5.57 7.36
CA SER A 109 10.00 5.35 7.40
C SER A 109 9.23 6.66 7.16
N GLU A 110 7.92 6.57 6.91
CA GLU A 110 7.04 7.75 6.79
C GLU A 110 7.40 8.69 5.63
N HIS A 111 7.96 8.12 4.58
CA HIS A 111 8.33 8.82 3.36
C HIS A 111 7.32 8.51 2.25
N SER A 112 7.41 9.21 1.12
CA SER A 112 6.49 9.00 -0.01
C SER A 112 7.20 8.41 -1.22
N ALA A 113 6.45 7.62 -1.97
CA ALA A 113 6.86 7.05 -3.24
C ALA A 113 5.83 7.40 -4.31
N THR A 114 6.28 7.68 -5.53
CA THR A 114 5.39 7.87 -6.68
C THR A 114 6.04 7.40 -7.97
N MET A 115 5.24 6.92 -8.90
CA MET A 115 5.70 6.51 -10.22
C MET A 115 5.52 7.67 -11.21
N SER A 116 6.53 7.89 -12.05
CA SER A 116 6.45 8.76 -13.23
C SER A 116 5.30 8.36 -14.18
N LYS A 117 4.84 9.31 -14.98
CA LYS A 117 3.72 9.09 -15.92
C LYS A 117 4.05 8.07 -17.01
N ASP A 118 5.28 8.07 -17.48
CA ASP A 118 5.83 7.13 -18.48
C ASP A 118 6.31 5.81 -17.86
N LEU A 119 6.20 5.66 -16.54
CA LEU A 119 6.53 4.46 -15.77
C LEU A 119 8.01 4.08 -15.79
N SER A 120 8.91 4.96 -16.27
CA SER A 120 10.35 4.69 -16.36
C SER A 120 11.12 5.07 -15.10
N THR A 121 10.53 5.87 -14.22
CA THR A 121 11.19 6.39 -13.02
C THR A 121 10.29 6.32 -11.79
N LEU A 122 10.80 5.69 -10.74
CA LEU A 122 10.24 5.71 -9.40
C LEU A 122 10.88 6.85 -8.61
N TYR A 123 10.06 7.75 -8.06
CA TYR A 123 10.49 8.83 -7.21
C TYR A 123 10.25 8.49 -5.74
N LEU A 124 11.22 8.80 -4.89
CA LEU A 124 11.10 8.73 -3.44
C LEU A 124 11.46 10.10 -2.82
N THR A 125 10.60 10.60 -1.93
CA THR A 125 10.89 11.80 -1.15
C THR A 125 11.22 11.41 0.28
N VAL A 126 12.47 11.56 0.69
CA VAL A 126 13.01 11.05 1.96
C VAL A 126 13.32 12.24 2.89
N PRO A 127 12.47 12.52 3.90
CA PRO A 127 12.63 13.69 4.76
C PRO A 127 13.62 13.42 5.90
N LEU A 128 14.92 13.57 5.65
CA LEU A 128 15.96 13.37 6.69
C LEU A 128 16.22 14.61 7.57
N GLY A 129 15.48 15.70 7.36
CA GLY A 129 15.53 16.91 8.19
C GLY A 129 16.81 17.75 8.06
N ASP A 130 17.57 17.58 6.96
CA ASP A 130 18.84 18.26 6.72
C ASP A 130 19.00 18.60 5.24
N ALA A 131 19.26 19.88 4.93
CA ALA A 131 19.44 20.38 3.57
C ALA A 131 20.71 19.87 2.88
N GLN A 132 21.66 19.30 3.62
CA GLN A 132 22.90 18.74 3.08
C GLN A 132 22.74 17.31 2.56
N ARG A 133 21.60 16.65 2.82
CA ARG A 133 21.32 15.29 2.37
C ARG A 133 20.31 15.29 1.23
N PRO A 134 20.43 14.35 0.27
CA PRO A 134 19.44 14.24 -0.79
C PRO A 134 18.05 14.00 -0.21
N PHE A 135 17.08 14.75 -0.72
CA PHE A 135 15.68 14.64 -0.35
C PHE A 135 14.90 13.87 -1.41
N LEU A 136 15.25 14.04 -2.68
CA LEU A 136 14.63 13.36 -3.80
C LEU A 136 15.56 12.27 -4.32
N TYR A 137 15.04 11.06 -4.43
CA TYR A 137 15.71 9.92 -5.06
C TYR A 137 14.91 9.46 -6.25
N GLN A 138 15.61 9.10 -7.32
CA GLN A 138 15.04 8.73 -8.61
C GLN A 138 15.63 7.37 -9.01
N TYR A 139 14.79 6.34 -9.08
CA TYR A 139 15.18 5.02 -9.53
C TYR A 139 14.72 4.84 -10.98
N ASN A 140 15.67 4.66 -11.88
CA ASN A 140 15.36 4.29 -13.26
C ASN A 140 14.98 2.80 -13.30
N VAL A 141 13.76 2.51 -13.73
CA VAL A 141 13.18 1.16 -13.71
C VAL A 141 13.87 0.23 -14.71
N ASP A 142 14.32 0.76 -15.85
CA ASP A 142 14.92 -0.01 -16.93
C ASP A 142 16.39 -0.35 -16.64
N THR A 143 17.14 0.62 -16.12
CA THR A 143 18.59 0.45 -15.86
C THR A 143 18.89 -0.02 -14.44
N GLY A 144 17.94 0.09 -13.52
CA GLY A 144 18.13 -0.26 -12.11
C GLY A 144 19.08 0.68 -11.35
N THR A 145 19.23 1.92 -11.83
CA THR A 145 20.18 2.90 -11.26
C THR A 145 19.48 4.01 -10.51
N TRP A 146 20.16 4.52 -9.48
CA TRP A 146 19.70 5.66 -8.69
C TRP A 146 20.36 6.97 -9.12
N ALA A 147 19.58 8.04 -9.09
CA ALA A 147 20.04 9.43 -9.02
C ALA A 147 19.42 10.10 -7.79
N SER A 148 20.05 11.15 -7.28
CA SER A 148 19.56 11.85 -6.10
C SER A 148 19.78 13.36 -6.20
N GLU A 149 18.93 14.12 -5.54
CA GLU A 149 18.94 15.57 -5.51
C GLU A 149 18.62 16.08 -4.10
N ASN A 150 19.31 17.14 -3.67
CA ASN A 150 19.03 17.81 -2.41
C ASN A 150 17.70 18.56 -2.46
N ALA A 151 17.10 18.81 -1.29
CA ALA A 151 15.92 19.65 -1.22
C ALA A 151 16.25 21.06 -1.75
N PRO A 152 15.32 21.72 -2.48
CA PRO A 152 15.50 23.11 -2.83
C PRO A 152 15.57 23.97 -1.55
N PRO A 153 16.25 25.14 -1.61
CA PRO A 153 16.25 26.10 -0.50
C PRO A 153 14.82 26.47 -0.10
N ALA A 154 14.57 26.61 1.21
CA ALA A 154 13.31 27.08 1.77
C ALA A 154 13.10 28.59 1.53
#